data_AF-Q1QCA7-F1
#
_entry.id   AF-Q1QCA7-F1
#
_cell.length_a   1.000
_cell.length_b   1.000
_cell.length_c   1.000
_cell.angle_alpha   90.00
_cell.angle_beta   90.00
_cell.angle_gamma   90.00
#
_symmetry.space_group_name_H-M   'P 1'
#
loop_
_entity.id
_entity.type
_entity.pdbx_description
1 polymer ?
#
loop_
_entity_poly.entity_id
_entity_poly.type
_entity_poly.pdbx_seq_one_letter_code
_entity_poly.pdbx_strand_id
1 'polypeptide(L)'
;MSSKEQKAFIFRQQRFAYPSSHAAKRIAQRTSMDSIELMSLIDNGACVNIGQHAGSYRRHLLFFSPKDTFFYVAIQDERNGEIITVLPPAYHRNLAWKISTEQCQMARKSYESYTEAIAAAQSKKNVAERYYTLRKKDFKSNNCVPLTTNSHTYRLSVEALYVGEYLTPKRKTLFKISMNYYIDDFEKSVKELLKDTILHAQIDHEIKNKLLFQDSIYELCFRQYKNTSVFYNVTLRSQYEAEIHAEQHYESQLKHMRNVLSTYSSSYLTLSAPICMKLPRLCWKPFLEKIY
;
A
#
# COMPACT_ATOMS: atom_id res chain seq x y z
N MET A 1 38.90 11.91 9.03
CA MET A 1 37.67 11.10 9.04
C MET A 1 37.29 10.81 7.59
N SER A 2 37.15 9.54 7.24
CA SER A 2 37.18 9.07 5.84
C SER A 2 35.80 9.13 5.19
N SER A 3 35.75 9.55 3.92
CA SER A 3 34.59 9.55 3.00
C SER A 3 33.77 8.24 3.00
N LYS A 4 34.35 7.12 3.45
CA LYS A 4 33.66 5.84 3.63
C LYS A 4 32.66 5.83 4.79
N GLU A 5 32.89 6.59 5.86
CA GLU A 5 31.96 6.64 7.02
C GLU A 5 30.73 7.51 6.71
N GLN A 6 30.87 8.55 5.90
CA GLN A 6 29.74 9.37 5.44
C GLN A 6 28.83 8.60 4.46
N LYS A 7 29.38 7.68 3.66
CA LYS A 7 28.59 6.81 2.78
C LYS A 7 28.00 5.59 3.52
N ALA A 8 28.62 5.14 4.61
CA ALA A 8 28.08 4.07 5.45
C ALA A 8 26.86 4.52 6.30
N PHE A 9 26.68 5.83 6.52
CA PHE A 9 25.51 6.36 7.23
C PHE A 9 24.23 6.41 6.39
N ILE A 10 24.34 6.37 5.05
CA ILE A 10 23.22 6.56 4.12
C ILE A 10 22.51 5.24 3.74
N PHE A 11 22.99 4.08 4.20
CA PHE A 11 22.39 2.77 3.93
C PHE A 11 21.94 2.00 5.18
N ARG A 12 21.49 2.69 6.23
CA ARG A 12 20.64 2.04 7.25
C ARG A 12 19.29 1.75 6.60
N GLN A 13 19.07 0.49 6.24
CA GLN A 13 17.80 -0.16 5.89
C GLN A 13 16.61 0.81 5.96
N GLN A 14 16.33 1.52 4.87
CA GLN A 14 15.10 2.30 4.77
C GLN A 14 13.98 1.26 4.60
N ARG A 15 13.47 0.77 5.74
CA ARG A 15 12.24 -0.02 5.79
C ARG A 15 11.12 0.91 5.38
N PHE A 16 10.33 0.52 4.39
CA PHE A 16 9.22 1.31 3.89
C PHE A 16 8.33 1.74 5.06
N ALA A 17 7.99 3.02 5.08
CA ALA A 17 7.13 3.60 6.08
C ALA A 17 5.72 3.02 5.90
N TYR A 18 5.09 2.68 7.03
CA TYR A 18 3.67 2.32 7.06
C TYR A 18 3.02 2.91 8.30
N PRO A 19 1.74 3.32 8.23
CA PRO A 19 1.06 3.86 9.39
C PRO A 19 0.62 2.76 10.34
N SER A 20 0.83 2.96 11.64
CA SER A 20 0.04 2.28 12.67
C SER A 20 -1.44 2.71 12.59
N SER A 21 -2.35 1.94 13.17
CA SER A 21 -3.78 2.30 13.22
C SER A 21 -4.02 3.66 13.88
N HIS A 22 -3.18 4.06 14.83
CA HIS A 22 -3.24 5.38 15.45
C HIS A 22 -2.74 6.47 14.50
N ALA A 23 -1.62 6.25 13.81
CA ALA A 23 -1.09 7.21 12.84
C ALA A 23 -2.06 7.46 11.68
N ALA A 24 -2.66 6.42 11.10
CA ALA A 24 -3.64 6.55 10.02
C ALA A 24 -4.79 7.49 10.41
N LYS A 25 -5.35 7.30 11.63
CA LYS A 25 -6.37 8.21 12.19
C LYS A 25 -5.86 9.65 12.31
N ARG A 26 -4.63 9.85 12.77
CA ARG A 26 -4.07 11.19 12.96
C ARG A 26 -3.75 11.89 11.66
N ILE A 27 -3.30 11.16 10.64
CA ILE A 27 -3.09 11.69 9.28
C ILE A 27 -4.43 12.22 8.75
N ALA A 28 -5.46 11.38 8.72
CA ALA A 28 -6.79 11.75 8.22
C ALA A 28 -7.43 12.92 8.98
N GLN A 29 -7.16 13.06 10.29
CA GLN A 29 -7.72 14.13 11.11
C GLN A 29 -6.97 15.46 11.04
N ARG A 30 -5.67 15.44 10.71
CA ARG A 30 -4.77 16.59 10.94
C ARG A 30 -4.15 17.15 9.67
N THR A 31 -4.12 16.37 8.60
CA THR A 31 -3.50 16.72 7.33
C THR A 31 -4.47 16.49 6.19
N SER A 32 -4.37 17.26 5.11
CA SER A 32 -5.08 16.98 3.86
C SER A 32 -4.36 15.95 2.97
N MET A 33 -3.27 15.36 3.47
CA MET A 33 -2.53 14.29 2.80
C MET A 33 -3.15 12.92 3.11
N ASP A 34 -3.06 12.00 2.16
CA ASP A 34 -3.42 10.61 2.41
C ASP A 34 -2.22 9.81 2.98
N SER A 35 -2.49 8.64 3.58
CA SER A 35 -1.45 7.79 4.16
C SER A 35 -0.38 7.40 3.13
N ILE A 36 -0.78 7.09 1.89
CA ILE A 36 0.11 6.58 0.84
C ILE A 36 1.06 7.70 0.38
N GLU A 37 0.52 8.90 0.16
CA GLU A 37 1.23 10.12 -0.18
C GLU A 37 2.28 10.43 0.90
N LEU A 38 1.89 10.37 2.18
CA LEU A 38 2.83 10.62 3.28
C LEU A 38 3.92 9.54 3.38
N MET A 39 3.57 8.25 3.25
CA MET A 39 4.57 7.19 3.33
C MET A 39 5.57 7.31 2.17
N SER A 40 5.09 7.56 0.95
CA SER A 40 5.93 7.80 -0.22
C SER A 40 6.88 8.99 0.00
N LEU A 41 6.40 10.09 0.57
CA LEU A 41 7.22 11.25 0.91
C LEU A 41 8.35 10.85 1.89
N ILE A 42 8.02 10.12 2.96
CA ILE A 42 9.00 9.68 3.96
C ILE A 42 10.01 8.69 3.38
N ASP A 43 9.56 7.74 2.56
CA ASP A 43 10.39 6.71 1.95
C ASP A 43 11.38 7.28 0.93
N ASN A 44 10.98 8.35 0.25
CA ASN A 44 11.87 9.08 -0.66
C ASN A 44 12.75 10.11 0.07
N GLY A 45 12.74 10.15 1.40
CA GLY A 45 13.60 11.02 2.20
C GLY A 45 13.22 12.50 2.13
N ALA A 46 11.99 12.83 1.72
CA ALA A 46 11.49 14.20 1.63
C ALA A 46 11.10 14.79 3.01
N CYS A 47 11.82 14.40 4.05
CA CYS A 47 11.62 14.79 5.44
C CYS A 47 12.96 15.00 6.15
N VAL A 48 12.95 15.73 7.26
CA VAL A 48 14.15 16.02 8.07
C VAL A 48 14.04 15.29 9.40
N ASN A 49 15.05 14.49 9.75
CA ASN A 49 15.14 13.94 11.09
C ASN A 49 15.51 15.05 12.08
N ILE A 50 14.56 15.40 12.96
CA ILE A 50 14.71 16.48 13.94
C ILE A 50 15.13 15.97 15.32
N GLY A 51 15.35 14.66 15.46
CA GLY A 51 15.93 14.04 16.66
C GLY A 51 15.22 12.76 17.08
N GLN A 52 15.70 12.20 18.18
CA GLN A 52 15.28 10.91 18.73
C GLN A 52 15.36 10.97 20.25
N HIS A 53 14.41 10.35 20.95
CA HIS A 53 14.50 10.23 22.40
C HIS A 53 15.62 9.26 22.79
N ALA A 54 16.46 9.65 23.75
CA ALA A 54 17.51 8.79 24.30
C ALA A 54 16.91 7.48 24.83
N GLY A 55 17.51 6.35 24.46
CA GLY A 55 17.01 5.01 24.82
C GLY A 55 15.74 4.57 24.09
N SER A 56 15.25 5.35 23.12
CA SER A 56 14.11 4.99 22.28
C SER A 56 14.52 4.82 20.84
N TYR A 57 13.88 3.89 20.12
CA TYR A 57 14.02 3.76 18.67
C TYR A 57 13.07 4.70 17.90
N ARG A 58 12.47 5.68 18.58
CA ARG A 58 11.51 6.61 17.98
C ARG A 58 12.22 7.84 17.43
N ARG A 59 12.34 7.91 16.12
CA ARG A 59 12.83 9.11 15.42
C ARG A 59 11.68 10.04 15.06
N HIS A 60 11.93 11.34 15.14
CA HIS A 60 10.97 12.38 14.83
C HIS A 60 11.32 12.98 13.47
N LEU A 61 10.43 12.83 12.50
CA LEU A 61 10.62 13.26 11.12
C LEU A 61 9.71 14.45 10.84
N LEU A 62 10.31 15.61 10.57
CA LEU A 62 9.61 16.82 10.14
C LEU A 62 9.40 16.77 8.63
N PHE A 63 8.16 16.96 8.19
CA PHE A 63 7.82 17.04 6.77
C PHE A 63 6.92 18.25 6.50
N PHE A 64 6.92 18.68 5.24
CA PHE A 64 6.08 19.77 4.75
C PHE A 64 4.89 19.19 3.98
N SER A 65 3.67 19.58 4.37
CA SER A 65 2.45 19.29 3.62
C SER A 65 2.19 20.44 2.65
N PRO A 66 2.30 20.23 1.33
CA PRO A 66 2.03 21.27 0.33
C PRO A 66 0.55 21.66 0.30
N LYS A 67 -0.36 20.69 0.48
CA LYS A 67 -1.82 20.89 0.47
C LYS A 67 -2.28 21.77 1.61
N ASP A 68 -1.68 21.59 2.79
CA ASP A 68 -2.01 22.37 3.98
C ASP A 68 -1.16 23.65 4.09
N THR A 69 -0.13 23.80 3.25
CA THR A 69 0.94 24.81 3.39
C THR A 69 1.57 24.84 4.79
N PHE A 70 1.60 23.68 5.46
CA PHE A 70 1.92 23.56 6.88
C PHE A 70 2.92 22.43 7.15
N PHE A 71 3.58 22.47 8.31
CA PHE A 71 4.57 21.47 8.72
C PHE A 71 3.99 20.51 9.74
N TYR A 72 4.41 19.25 9.69
CA TYR A 72 3.98 18.21 10.64
C TYR A 72 5.17 17.33 11.03
N VAL A 73 5.05 16.66 12.17
CA VAL A 73 6.04 15.71 12.66
C VAL A 73 5.44 14.30 12.65
N ALA A 74 6.08 13.39 11.93
CA ALA A 74 5.82 11.96 12.01
C ALA A 74 6.79 11.33 13.03
N ILE A 75 6.26 10.57 13.98
CA ILE A 75 7.09 9.77 14.89
C ILE A 75 7.17 8.36 14.32
N GLN A 76 8.37 7.90 14.01
CA GLN A 76 8.62 6.59 13.40
C GLN A 76 9.45 5.71 14.32
N ASP A 77 9.07 4.44 14.46
CA ASP A 77 9.95 3.42 15.04
C ASP A 77 11.00 3.01 13.99
N GLU A 78 12.26 3.39 14.22
CA GLU A 78 13.40 3.13 13.34
C GLU A 78 13.62 1.64 13.10
N ARG A 79 13.19 0.77 14.03
CA ARG A 79 13.41 -0.67 13.91
C ARG A 79 12.56 -1.28 12.82
N ASN A 80 11.33 -0.84 12.63
CA ASN A 80 10.38 -1.49 11.71
C ASN A 80 9.87 -0.55 10.61
N GLY A 81 10.10 0.75 10.69
CA GLY A 81 9.57 1.73 9.74
C GLY A 81 8.15 2.21 10.06
N GLU A 82 7.53 1.71 11.14
CA GLU A 82 6.15 2.07 11.51
C GLU A 82 6.05 3.52 11.94
N ILE A 83 5.16 4.28 11.31
CA ILE A 83 4.73 5.60 11.78
C ILE A 83 3.75 5.40 12.93
N ILE A 84 4.17 5.77 14.13
CA ILE A 84 3.39 5.64 15.36
C ILE A 84 2.31 6.71 15.43
N THR A 85 2.64 7.95 15.02
CA THR A 85 1.69 9.07 15.06
C THR A 85 2.20 10.26 14.22
N VAL A 86 1.29 11.15 13.86
CA VAL A 86 1.58 12.41 13.15
C VAL A 86 1.00 13.57 13.94
N LEU A 87 1.80 14.59 14.25
CA LEU A 87 1.42 15.71 15.12
C LEU A 87 1.79 17.07 14.51
N PRO A 88 1.00 18.13 14.79
CA PRO A 88 1.41 19.49 14.52
C PRO A 88 2.62 19.91 15.38
N PRO A 89 3.46 20.87 14.93
CA PRO A 89 4.61 21.38 15.68
C PRO A 89 4.27 21.87 17.09
N ALA A 90 3.09 22.46 17.29
CA ALA A 90 2.64 22.92 18.60
C ALA A 90 2.48 21.75 19.60
N TYR A 91 1.95 20.61 19.15
CA TYR A 91 1.85 19.40 19.98
C TYR A 91 3.22 18.76 20.21
N HIS A 92 4.08 18.72 19.19
CA HIS A 92 5.44 18.20 19.31
C HIS A 92 6.25 18.95 20.37
N ARG A 93 6.15 20.29 20.38
CA ARG A 93 6.83 21.16 21.34
C ARG A 93 6.53 20.81 22.80
N ASN A 94 5.31 20.38 23.09
CA ASN A 94 4.89 20.01 24.44
C ASN A 94 5.36 18.61 24.86
N LEU A 95 5.70 17.74 23.90
CA LEU A 95 6.09 16.35 24.14
C LEU A 95 7.61 16.12 24.09
N ALA A 96 8.32 16.96 23.33
CA ALA A 96 9.73 16.77 23.03
C ALA A 96 10.49 18.10 23.09
N TRP A 97 10.88 18.66 21.94
CA TRP A 97 11.64 19.91 21.85
C TRP A 97 11.06 20.85 20.81
N LYS A 98 11.50 22.12 20.84
CA LYS A 98 11.06 23.13 19.88
C LYS A 98 11.73 22.89 18.52
N ILE A 99 10.92 22.92 17.46
CA ILE A 99 11.39 22.85 16.07
C ILE A 99 11.90 24.23 15.66
N SER A 100 13.10 24.30 15.09
CA SER A 100 13.68 25.55 14.63
C SER A 100 13.14 25.95 13.25
N THR A 101 13.19 27.25 12.93
CA THR A 101 12.80 27.75 11.61
C THR A 101 13.69 27.17 10.50
N GLU A 102 14.97 26.95 10.79
CA GLU A 102 15.92 26.32 9.88
C GLU A 102 15.50 24.88 9.54
N GLN A 103 15.07 24.10 10.54
CA GLN A 103 14.55 22.74 10.31
C GLN A 103 13.31 22.76 9.41
N CYS A 104 12.40 23.72 9.59
CA CYS A 104 11.25 23.88 8.70
C CYS A 104 11.67 24.24 7.27
N GLN A 105 12.65 25.14 7.09
CA GLN A 105 13.19 25.48 5.77
C GLN A 105 13.85 24.27 5.11
N MET A 106 14.62 23.49 5.86
CA MET A 106 15.20 22.24 5.36
C MET A 106 14.13 21.25 4.93
N ALA A 107 13.07 21.06 5.72
CA ALA A 107 11.97 20.15 5.37
C ALA A 107 11.24 20.58 4.09
N ARG A 108 11.03 21.88 3.90
CA ARG A 108 10.47 22.41 2.65
C ARG A 108 11.40 22.18 1.47
N LYS A 109 12.70 22.46 1.61
CA LYS A 109 13.70 22.21 0.55
C LYS A 109 13.80 20.73 0.19
N SER A 110 13.72 19.84 1.18
CA SER A 110 13.68 18.39 0.95
C SER A 110 12.47 17.98 0.13
N TYR A 111 11.30 18.57 0.39
CA TYR A 111 10.09 18.35 -0.40
C TYR A 111 10.23 18.89 -1.83
N GLU A 112 10.74 20.12 -2.01
CA GLU A 112 10.97 20.72 -3.33
C GLU A 112 11.90 19.85 -4.18
N SER A 113 13.04 19.44 -3.61
CA SER A 113 14.01 18.54 -4.26
C SER A 113 13.38 17.21 -4.69
N TYR A 114 12.50 16.67 -3.84
CA TYR A 114 11.75 15.45 -4.13
C TYR A 114 10.79 15.63 -5.32
N THR A 115 10.06 16.75 -5.39
CA THR A 115 9.16 17.03 -6.51
C THR A 115 9.90 17.21 -7.82
N GLU A 116 11.06 17.88 -7.81
CA GLU A 116 11.94 18.02 -8.98
C GLU A 116 12.44 16.66 -9.48
N ALA A 117 12.86 15.79 -8.55
CA ALA A 117 13.31 14.44 -8.88
C ALA A 117 12.20 13.58 -9.51
N ILE A 118 10.95 13.68 -9.02
CA ILE A 118 9.80 12.99 -9.60
C ILE A 118 9.51 13.51 -11.01
N ALA A 119 9.47 14.83 -11.19
CA ALA A 119 9.20 15.44 -12.49
C ALA A 119 10.27 15.03 -13.53
N ALA A 120 11.54 15.01 -13.13
CA ALA A 120 12.64 14.54 -13.97
C ALA A 120 12.53 13.04 -14.32
N ALA A 121 12.10 12.20 -13.37
CA ALA A 121 11.89 10.77 -13.61
C ALA A 121 10.70 10.50 -14.56
N GLN A 122 9.62 11.26 -14.46
CA GLN A 122 8.47 11.17 -15.35
C GLN A 122 8.83 11.59 -16.78
N SER A 123 9.62 12.66 -16.95
CA SER A 123 10.15 13.07 -18.25
C SER A 123 11.00 11.97 -18.91
N LYS A 124 11.87 11.30 -18.14
CA LYS A 124 12.69 10.19 -18.63
C LYS A 124 11.89 8.94 -19.00
N LYS A 125 10.82 8.62 -18.26
CA LYS A 125 9.92 7.51 -18.60
C LYS A 125 9.17 7.75 -19.92
N ASN A 126 8.69 8.97 -20.14
CA ASN A 126 8.01 9.34 -21.40
C ASN A 126 8.94 9.25 -22.62
N VAL A 127 10.25 9.53 -22.43
CA VAL A 127 11.27 9.36 -23.50
C VAL A 127 11.59 7.89 -23.74
N ALA A 128 11.70 7.08 -22.68
CA ALA A 128 11.94 5.64 -22.80
C ALA A 128 10.76 4.91 -23.49
N GLU A 129 9.51 5.22 -23.13
CA GLU A 129 8.32 4.63 -23.76
C GLU A 129 8.20 5.00 -25.24
N ARG A 130 8.57 6.23 -25.63
CA ARG A 130 8.71 6.64 -27.05
C ARG A 130 9.78 5.84 -27.79
N TYR A 131 10.90 5.52 -27.13
CA TYR A 131 11.96 4.70 -27.70
C TYR A 131 11.53 3.22 -27.88
N TYR A 132 10.77 2.67 -26.94
CA TYR A 132 10.27 1.28 -27.01
C TYR A 132 9.20 1.08 -28.09
N THR A 133 8.38 2.08 -28.39
CA THR A 133 7.38 2.01 -29.47
C THR A 133 8.02 2.08 -30.86
N LEU A 134 9.13 2.79 -31.02
CA LEU A 134 9.88 2.86 -32.29
C LEU A 134 10.66 1.57 -32.59
N ARG A 135 11.15 0.86 -31.57
CA ARG A 135 12.00 -0.33 -31.74
C ARG A 135 11.24 -1.65 -31.99
N LYS A 136 9.91 -1.67 -31.83
CA LYS A 136 9.08 -2.88 -32.04
C LYS A 136 8.82 -3.22 -33.52
N LYS A 137 9.31 -2.40 -34.46
CA LYS A 137 9.27 -2.69 -35.90
C LYS A 137 10.47 -3.50 -36.41
N ASP A 138 11.58 -3.52 -35.68
CA ASP A 138 12.82 -4.15 -36.13
C ASP A 138 13.39 -5.01 -35.00
N PHE A 139 13.04 -6.29 -34.93
CA PHE A 139 13.97 -7.36 -34.51
C PHE A 139 13.38 -8.75 -34.81
N LYS A 140 13.76 -9.29 -35.96
CA LYS A 140 13.95 -10.74 -36.18
C LYS A 140 15.29 -11.14 -35.53
N SER A 141 15.36 -12.40 -35.12
CA SER A 141 16.38 -13.10 -34.32
C SER A 141 17.84 -12.66 -34.43
N ASN A 142 18.61 -12.86 -33.34
CA ASN A 142 19.66 -13.89 -33.27
C ASN A 142 20.34 -13.98 -31.88
N ASN A 143 20.37 -15.22 -31.37
CA ASN A 143 21.39 -15.90 -30.54
C ASN A 143 22.18 -15.13 -29.46
N CYS A 144 21.97 -15.53 -28.20
CA CYS A 144 23.01 -15.52 -27.17
C CYS A 144 23.12 -16.92 -26.52
N VAL A 145 24.37 -17.37 -26.38
CA VAL A 145 24.82 -18.65 -25.82
C VAL A 145 24.51 -18.71 -24.31
N PRO A 146 23.99 -19.83 -23.76
CA PRO A 146 23.71 -19.94 -22.33
C PRO A 146 24.99 -20.25 -21.55
N LEU A 147 25.35 -19.35 -20.64
CA LEU A 147 26.19 -19.68 -19.49
C LEU A 147 25.38 -20.58 -18.55
N THR A 148 25.81 -21.83 -18.45
CA THR A 148 25.30 -22.85 -17.53
C THR A 148 25.24 -22.33 -16.10
N THR A 149 24.04 -22.17 -15.56
CA THR A 149 23.77 -22.23 -14.12
C THR A 149 22.42 -22.88 -13.94
N ASN A 150 22.30 -23.82 -12.99
CA ASN A 150 21.14 -24.68 -12.80
C ASN A 150 19.90 -23.88 -12.37
N SER A 151 19.22 -23.25 -13.33
CA SER A 151 17.94 -22.58 -13.12
C SER A 151 16.88 -23.63 -12.81
N HIS A 152 16.45 -23.69 -11.55
CA HIS A 152 15.33 -24.53 -11.18
C HIS A 152 14.04 -23.75 -11.45
N THR A 153 13.13 -24.37 -12.21
CA THR A 153 11.79 -23.81 -12.42
C THR A 153 10.95 -24.08 -11.18
N TYR A 154 10.52 -23.03 -10.52
CA TYR A 154 9.63 -23.10 -9.37
C TYR A 154 8.24 -22.64 -9.75
N ARG A 155 7.23 -23.24 -9.11
CA ARG A 155 5.84 -22.79 -9.21
C ARG A 155 5.53 -21.94 -7.99
N LEU A 156 5.04 -20.73 -8.22
CA LEU A 156 4.51 -19.86 -7.20
C LEU A 156 2.98 -19.85 -7.24
N SER A 157 2.36 -19.74 -6.07
CA SER A 157 0.96 -19.35 -5.95
C SER A 157 0.87 -17.88 -5.55
N VAL A 158 -0.01 -17.16 -6.22
CA VAL A 158 -0.40 -15.79 -5.86
C VAL A 158 -1.73 -15.86 -5.13
N GLU A 159 -1.77 -15.35 -3.92
CA GLU A 159 -2.94 -15.36 -3.05
C GLU A 159 -3.28 -13.93 -2.62
N ALA A 160 -4.57 -13.61 -2.56
CA ALA A 160 -5.06 -12.36 -2.03
C ALA A 160 -5.65 -12.57 -0.64
N LEU A 161 -5.25 -11.70 0.28
CA LEU A 161 -5.87 -11.52 1.59
C LEU A 161 -6.76 -10.29 1.54
N TYR A 162 -8.02 -10.46 1.92
CA TYR A 162 -9.04 -9.43 1.81
C TYR A 162 -10.04 -9.49 2.96
N VAL A 163 -10.70 -8.36 3.20
CA VAL A 163 -11.82 -8.25 4.14
C VAL A 163 -13.11 -8.40 3.34
N GLY A 164 -13.87 -9.46 3.62
CA GLY A 164 -15.13 -9.76 2.94
C GLY A 164 -16.36 -9.14 3.60
N GLU A 165 -17.55 -9.45 3.04
CA GLU A 165 -18.88 -8.97 3.48
C GLU A 165 -19.11 -8.94 4.99
N TYR A 166 -18.66 -9.98 5.70
CA TYR A 166 -18.86 -10.09 7.16
C TYR A 166 -17.73 -9.45 7.98
N LEU A 167 -16.96 -8.54 7.40
CA LEU A 167 -15.73 -7.97 7.99
C LEU A 167 -14.77 -9.06 8.50
N THR A 168 -14.82 -10.24 7.88
CA THR A 168 -13.98 -11.38 8.23
C THR A 168 -12.82 -11.45 7.27
N PRO A 169 -11.58 -11.62 7.78
CA PRO A 169 -10.42 -11.81 6.92
C PRO A 169 -10.59 -13.14 6.18
N LYS A 170 -10.47 -13.08 4.86
CA LYS A 170 -10.53 -14.24 3.98
C LYS A 170 -9.30 -14.28 3.11
N ARG A 171 -8.90 -15.50 2.76
CA ARG A 171 -7.81 -15.77 1.82
C ARG A 171 -8.37 -16.46 0.59
N LYS A 172 -7.92 -16.02 -0.59
CA LYS A 172 -8.25 -16.69 -1.84
C LYS A 172 -7.04 -16.73 -2.75
N THR A 173 -6.68 -17.92 -3.22
CA THR A 173 -5.68 -18.08 -4.27
C THR A 173 -6.22 -17.47 -5.55
N LEU A 174 -5.45 -16.59 -6.18
CA LEU A 174 -5.79 -16.00 -7.48
C LEU A 174 -5.40 -16.99 -8.58
N PHE A 175 -4.11 -17.20 -8.80
CA PHE A 175 -3.60 -18.11 -9.83
C PHE A 175 -2.20 -18.60 -9.48
N LYS A 176 -1.67 -19.51 -10.31
CA LYS A 176 -0.34 -20.11 -10.14
C LYS A 176 0.53 -19.72 -11.32
N ILE A 177 1.75 -19.28 -11.03
CA ILE A 177 2.73 -18.83 -12.02
C ILE A 177 3.95 -19.73 -11.92
N SER A 178 4.52 -20.13 -13.06
CA SER A 178 5.81 -20.83 -13.08
C SER A 178 6.89 -19.83 -13.44
N MET A 179 7.97 -19.77 -12.66
CA MET A 179 9.08 -18.87 -12.88
C MET A 179 10.40 -19.52 -12.50
N ASN A 180 11.46 -19.09 -13.18
CA ASN A 180 12.81 -19.57 -12.92
C ASN A 180 13.46 -18.60 -11.95
N TYR A 181 13.91 -19.09 -10.79
CA TYR A 181 14.73 -18.30 -9.86
C TYR A 181 15.72 -19.20 -9.12
N TYR A 182 16.79 -18.60 -8.61
CA TYR A 182 17.78 -19.28 -7.77
C TYR A 182 17.26 -19.41 -6.34
N ILE A 183 17.57 -20.52 -5.67
CA ILE A 183 17.03 -20.89 -4.35
C ILE A 183 17.14 -19.77 -3.31
N ASP A 184 18.20 -18.96 -3.38
CA ASP A 184 18.48 -17.91 -2.39
C ASP A 184 17.95 -16.51 -2.77
N ASP A 185 17.41 -16.34 -3.98
CA ASP A 185 17.00 -15.04 -4.53
C ASP A 185 15.47 -14.93 -4.67
N PHE A 186 14.70 -15.69 -3.89
CA PHE A 186 13.23 -15.71 -3.97
C PHE A 186 12.60 -14.31 -3.85
N GLU A 187 12.96 -13.55 -2.82
CA GLU A 187 12.44 -12.19 -2.62
C GLU A 187 12.81 -11.26 -3.79
N LYS A 188 14.07 -11.30 -4.23
CA LYS A 188 14.56 -10.49 -5.35
C LYS A 188 13.80 -10.82 -6.64
N SER A 189 13.57 -12.09 -6.90
CA SER A 189 12.86 -12.59 -8.08
C SER A 189 11.38 -12.18 -8.06
N VAL A 190 10.73 -12.23 -6.89
CA VAL A 190 9.36 -11.73 -6.76
C VAL A 190 9.31 -10.20 -6.93
N LYS A 191 10.28 -9.45 -6.40
CA LYS A 191 10.38 -7.99 -6.62
C LYS A 191 10.61 -7.63 -8.09
N GLU A 192 11.36 -8.43 -8.82
CA GLU A 192 11.54 -8.25 -10.27
C GLU A 192 10.26 -8.58 -11.03
N LEU A 193 9.57 -9.67 -10.66
CA LEU A 193 8.29 -10.05 -11.23
C LEU A 193 7.23 -8.96 -11.03
N LEU A 194 7.19 -8.33 -9.86
CA LEU A 194 6.29 -7.21 -9.55
C LEU A 194 6.56 -5.94 -10.36
N LYS A 195 7.64 -5.88 -11.17
CA LYS A 195 7.84 -4.79 -12.13
C LYS A 195 7.14 -5.04 -13.46
N ASP A 196 6.64 -6.26 -13.70
CA ASP A 196 5.97 -6.63 -14.95
C ASP A 196 4.53 -6.10 -14.98
N THR A 197 4.28 -5.17 -15.91
CA THR A 197 2.94 -4.63 -16.18
C THR A 197 1.90 -5.68 -16.61
N ILE A 198 2.33 -6.76 -17.27
CA ILE A 198 1.43 -7.83 -17.72
C ILE A 198 0.90 -8.61 -16.51
N LEU A 199 1.76 -8.84 -15.51
CA LEU A 199 1.37 -9.49 -14.26
C LEU A 199 0.28 -8.70 -13.53
N HIS A 200 0.42 -7.38 -13.45
CA HIS A 200 -0.60 -6.53 -12.83
C HIS A 200 -1.95 -6.68 -13.52
N ALA A 201 -1.99 -6.64 -14.85
CA ALA A 201 -3.21 -6.85 -15.60
C ALA A 201 -3.82 -8.24 -15.36
N GLN A 202 -2.99 -9.28 -15.19
CA GLN A 202 -3.45 -10.63 -14.85
C GLN A 202 -4.02 -10.71 -13.42
N ILE A 203 -3.36 -10.06 -12.45
CA ILE A 203 -3.85 -9.96 -11.06
C ILE A 203 -5.20 -9.26 -11.04
N ASP A 204 -5.33 -8.12 -11.71
CA ASP A 204 -6.57 -7.35 -11.78
C ASP A 204 -7.70 -8.15 -12.45
N HIS A 205 -7.37 -8.86 -13.55
CA HIS A 205 -8.31 -9.74 -14.24
C HIS A 205 -8.82 -10.85 -13.31
N GLU A 206 -7.93 -11.50 -12.55
CA GLU A 206 -8.30 -12.57 -11.63
C GLU A 206 -9.07 -12.06 -10.40
N ILE A 207 -8.74 -10.88 -9.88
CA ILE A 207 -9.52 -10.21 -8.84
C ILE A 207 -10.95 -9.96 -9.32
N LYS A 208 -11.10 -9.45 -10.54
CA LYS A 208 -12.41 -9.20 -11.17
C LYS A 208 -13.20 -10.49 -11.38
N ASN A 209 -12.57 -11.51 -11.96
CA ASN A 209 -13.19 -12.82 -12.21
C ASN A 209 -13.66 -13.50 -10.92
N LYS A 210 -12.87 -13.38 -9.85
CA LYS A 210 -13.20 -13.95 -8.54
C LYS A 210 -14.18 -13.11 -7.75
N LEU A 211 -14.63 -11.98 -8.32
CA LEU A 211 -15.53 -10.97 -7.75
C LEU A 211 -15.00 -10.42 -6.43
N LEU A 212 -13.67 -10.33 -6.28
CA LEU A 212 -13.02 -9.78 -5.09
C LEU A 212 -12.91 -8.25 -5.14
N PHE A 213 -13.34 -7.62 -6.24
CA PHE A 213 -13.28 -6.16 -6.40
C PHE A 213 -14.22 -5.40 -5.45
N GLN A 214 -15.23 -6.09 -4.89
CA GLN A 214 -16.15 -5.53 -3.89
C GLN A 214 -15.55 -5.61 -2.48
N ASP A 215 -14.50 -6.42 -2.32
CA ASP A 215 -13.80 -6.64 -1.07
C ASP A 215 -12.55 -5.76 -0.99
N SER A 216 -12.15 -5.39 0.23
CA SER A 216 -10.92 -4.63 0.41
C SER A 216 -9.73 -5.58 0.56
N ILE A 217 -8.96 -5.74 -0.52
CA ILE A 217 -7.69 -6.49 -0.51
C ILE A 217 -6.64 -5.68 0.26
N TYR A 218 -5.98 -6.31 1.21
CA TYR A 218 -4.96 -5.66 2.04
C TYR A 218 -3.55 -6.22 1.84
N GLU A 219 -3.42 -7.45 1.37
CA GLU A 219 -2.12 -8.08 1.17
C GLU A 219 -2.15 -9.11 0.03
N LEU A 220 -1.07 -9.16 -0.74
CA LEU A 220 -0.81 -10.22 -1.72
C LEU A 220 0.31 -11.12 -1.20
N CYS A 221 0.04 -12.42 -1.12
CA CYS A 221 1.02 -13.42 -0.70
C CYS A 221 1.51 -14.22 -1.90
N PHE A 222 2.83 -14.26 -2.08
CA PHE A 222 3.53 -15.13 -3.03
C PHE A 222 4.10 -16.31 -2.25
N ARG A 223 3.68 -17.53 -2.58
CA ARG A 223 4.14 -18.75 -1.88
C ARG A 223 4.79 -19.71 -2.84
N GLN A 224 5.83 -20.39 -2.39
CA GLN A 224 6.41 -21.49 -3.15
C GLN A 224 5.50 -22.72 -3.05
N TYR A 225 5.16 -23.33 -4.20
CA TYR A 225 4.19 -24.41 -4.27
C TYR A 225 4.55 -25.64 -3.44
N LYS A 226 5.84 -25.99 -3.40
CA LYS A 226 6.34 -27.16 -2.67
C LYS A 226 6.69 -26.87 -1.21
N ASN A 227 6.90 -25.60 -0.86
CA ASN A 227 7.32 -25.20 0.48
C ASN A 227 6.47 -24.02 0.95
N THR A 228 5.42 -24.33 1.71
CA THR A 228 4.49 -23.33 2.25
C THR A 228 5.11 -22.41 3.29
N SER A 229 6.29 -22.75 3.82
CA SER A 229 7.02 -21.95 4.79
C SER A 229 7.76 -20.78 4.13
N VAL A 230 8.06 -20.87 2.83
CA VAL A 230 8.69 -19.79 2.07
C VAL A 230 7.60 -18.95 1.41
N PHE A 231 7.43 -17.73 1.91
CA PHE A 231 6.46 -16.78 1.39
C PHE A 231 7.03 -15.37 1.36
N TYR A 232 6.53 -14.56 0.43
CA TYR A 232 6.81 -13.14 0.32
C TYR A 232 5.49 -12.40 0.23
N ASN A 233 5.35 -11.34 1.02
CA ASN A 233 4.12 -10.60 1.12
C ASN A 233 4.28 -9.16 0.62
N VAL A 234 3.25 -8.69 -0.06
CA VAL A 234 3.12 -7.30 -0.50
C VAL A 234 1.90 -6.72 0.19
N THR A 235 2.14 -5.88 1.20
CA THR A 235 1.07 -5.15 1.89
C THR A 235 0.61 -3.99 1.00
N LEU A 236 -0.67 -4.00 0.62
CA LEU A 236 -1.29 -2.93 -0.17
C LEU A 236 -1.84 -1.82 0.73
N ARG A 237 -2.33 -2.18 1.90
CA ARG A 237 -2.85 -1.29 2.96
C ARG A 237 -2.85 -2.05 4.29
N SER A 238 -2.94 -1.35 5.41
CA SER A 238 -3.08 -2.04 6.70
C SER A 238 -4.41 -2.78 6.78
N GLN A 239 -4.48 -3.86 7.57
CA GLN A 239 -5.73 -4.59 7.81
C GLN A 239 -6.82 -3.64 8.34
N TYR A 240 -6.47 -2.73 9.24
CA TYR A 240 -7.39 -1.73 9.79
C TYR A 240 -7.95 -0.81 8.71
N GLU A 241 -7.11 -0.27 7.82
CA GLU A 241 -7.58 0.56 6.70
C GLU A 241 -8.47 -0.23 5.74
N ALA A 242 -8.18 -1.52 5.54
CA ALA A 242 -9.03 -2.39 4.73
C ALA A 242 -10.39 -2.67 5.37
N GLU A 243 -10.43 -2.85 6.69
CA GLU A 243 -11.68 -3.00 7.46
C GLU A 243 -12.54 -1.73 7.36
N ILE A 244 -11.95 -0.56 7.59
CA ILE A 244 -12.65 0.73 7.46
C ILE A 244 -13.13 0.96 6.02
N HIS A 245 -12.29 0.69 5.03
CA HIS A 245 -12.67 0.83 3.62
C HIS A 245 -13.80 -0.13 3.24
N ALA A 246 -13.74 -1.37 3.72
CA ALA A 246 -14.80 -2.35 3.53
C ALA A 246 -16.11 -1.87 4.19
N GLU A 247 -16.06 -1.43 5.44
CA GLU A 247 -17.20 -0.89 6.19
C GLU A 247 -17.86 0.28 5.45
N GLN A 248 -17.08 1.29 5.05
CA GLN A 248 -17.58 2.44 4.29
C GLN A 248 -18.17 2.06 2.94
N HIS A 249 -17.51 1.13 2.22
CA HIS A 249 -18.00 0.66 0.92
C HIS A 249 -19.33 -0.08 1.07
N TYR A 250 -19.45 -0.95 2.08
CA TYR A 250 -20.71 -1.62 2.40
C TYR A 250 -21.78 -0.60 2.79
N GLU A 251 -21.51 0.32 3.73
CA GLU A 251 -22.46 1.36 4.11
C GLU A 251 -22.96 2.19 2.92
N SER A 252 -22.08 2.54 1.98
CA SER A 252 -22.44 3.23 0.75
C SER A 252 -23.38 2.40 -0.12
N GLN A 253 -23.08 1.11 -0.31
CA GLN A 253 -23.95 0.18 -1.03
C GLN A 253 -25.31 0.01 -0.33
N LEU A 254 -25.32 -0.11 1.01
CA LEU A 254 -26.53 -0.20 1.83
C LEU A 254 -27.42 1.04 1.63
N LYS A 255 -26.81 2.23 1.71
CA LYS A 255 -27.50 3.50 1.54
C LYS A 255 -28.04 3.66 0.12
N HIS A 256 -27.23 3.33 -0.89
CA HIS A 256 -27.65 3.35 -2.28
C HIS A 256 -28.83 2.40 -2.52
N MET A 257 -28.75 1.17 -2.02
CA MET A 257 -29.82 0.18 -2.16
C MET A 257 -31.10 0.64 -1.44
N ARG A 258 -31.01 1.16 -0.21
CA ARG A 258 -32.17 1.73 0.50
C ARG A 258 -32.81 2.88 -0.29
N ASN A 259 -32.01 3.72 -0.91
CA ASN A 259 -32.50 4.82 -1.74
C ASN A 259 -33.13 4.35 -3.05
N VAL A 260 -32.61 3.28 -3.67
CA VAL A 260 -33.26 2.67 -4.84
C VAL A 260 -34.58 2.04 -4.43
N LEU A 261 -34.59 1.27 -3.33
CA LEU A 261 -35.77 0.56 -2.85
C LEU A 261 -36.85 1.47 -2.25
N SER A 262 -36.49 2.65 -1.73
CA SER A 262 -37.46 3.62 -1.21
C SER A 262 -38.41 4.13 -2.28
N THR A 263 -38.00 4.12 -3.55
CA THR A 263 -38.89 4.47 -4.68
C THR A 263 -39.95 3.40 -4.97
N TYR A 264 -39.74 2.17 -4.47
CA TYR A 264 -40.67 1.05 -4.60
C TYR A 264 -41.48 0.79 -3.33
N SER A 265 -41.18 1.45 -2.21
CA SER A 265 -41.98 1.36 -0.99
C SER A 265 -43.22 2.24 -1.10
N SER A 266 -44.31 1.69 -1.64
CA SER A 266 -45.65 2.29 -1.51
C SER A 266 -46.44 1.60 -0.39
N SER A 267 -47.34 2.33 0.27
CA SER A 267 -48.23 1.83 1.33
C SER A 267 -49.16 0.69 0.88
N TYR A 268 -49.22 0.38 -0.42
CA TYR A 268 -50.14 -0.60 -1.01
C TYR A 268 -49.44 -1.86 -1.56
N LEU A 269 -48.11 -1.91 -1.54
CA LEU A 269 -47.33 -3.06 -2.00
C LEU A 269 -46.27 -3.43 -0.95
N THR A 270 -46.70 -4.04 0.16
CA THR A 270 -45.82 -4.93 0.91
C THR A 270 -45.69 -6.23 0.12
N LEU A 271 -44.99 -6.19 -1.01
CA LEU A 271 -44.52 -7.41 -1.64
C LEU A 271 -43.60 -8.08 -0.64
N SER A 272 -43.97 -9.27 -0.18
CA SER A 272 -43.08 -10.15 0.56
C SER A 272 -41.75 -10.21 -0.19
N ALA A 273 -40.63 -9.99 0.52
CA ALA A 273 -39.31 -9.97 -0.09
C ALA A 273 -39.15 -11.16 -1.06
N PRO A 274 -38.85 -10.94 -2.34
CA PRO A 274 -38.84 -12.01 -3.33
C PRO A 274 -37.89 -13.13 -2.89
N ILE A 275 -38.38 -14.37 -2.90
CA ILE A 275 -37.59 -15.56 -2.54
C ILE A 275 -36.34 -15.70 -3.46
N CYS A 276 -36.39 -15.14 -4.67
CA CYS A 276 -35.29 -15.07 -5.62
C CYS A 276 -34.20 -14.02 -5.30
N MET A 277 -34.39 -13.15 -4.29
CA MET A 277 -33.31 -12.32 -3.72
C MET A 277 -32.33 -13.13 -2.85
N LYS A 278 -32.53 -14.45 -2.67
CA LYS A 278 -31.51 -15.40 -2.19
C LYS A 278 -30.43 -15.67 -3.25
N LEU A 279 -29.91 -14.64 -3.90
CA LEU A 279 -28.65 -14.74 -4.63
C LEU A 279 -27.56 -15.13 -3.60
N PRO A 280 -26.69 -16.12 -3.84
CA PRO A 280 -25.78 -16.68 -2.83
C PRO A 280 -24.69 -15.74 -2.29
N ARG A 281 -24.79 -14.42 -2.45
CA ARG A 281 -23.76 -13.42 -2.04
C ARG A 281 -24.30 -12.12 -1.45
N LEU A 282 -25.57 -12.08 -1.04
CA LEU A 282 -26.11 -10.98 -0.23
C LEU A 282 -26.92 -11.61 0.91
N CYS A 283 -26.24 -12.36 1.78
CA CYS A 283 -26.87 -12.96 2.96
C CYS A 283 -26.67 -12.03 4.15
N TRP A 284 -27.58 -11.07 4.25
CA TRP A 284 -27.71 -10.20 5.41
C TRP A 284 -28.32 -11.03 6.55
N LYS A 285 -27.65 -11.06 7.71
CA LYS A 285 -28.34 -11.38 8.97
C LYS A 285 -28.59 -10.09 9.75
N PRO A 286 -29.81 -9.87 10.26
CA PRO A 286 -30.07 -8.80 11.20
C PRO A 286 -29.60 -9.20 12.60
N PHE A 287 -29.00 -8.22 13.28
CA PHE A 287 -29.23 -7.84 14.67
C PHE A 287 -29.64 -8.97 15.64
N LEU A 288 -28.70 -9.40 16.48
CA LEU A 288 -29.01 -10.04 17.77
C LEU A 288 -29.50 -8.95 18.73
N GLU A 289 -30.81 -8.74 18.78
CA GLU A 289 -31.45 -8.11 19.93
C GLU A 289 -31.60 -9.16 21.02
N LYS A 290 -30.80 -9.03 22.08
CA LYS A 290 -31.18 -9.50 23.41
C LYS A 290 -32.28 -8.56 23.91
N ILE A 291 -33.52 -9.00 23.80
CA ILE A 291 -34.60 -8.61 24.69
C ILE A 291 -35.17 -9.89 25.27
N TYR A 292 -34.59 -10.28 26.41
CA TYR A 292 -35.14 -10.85 27.65
C TYR A 292 -33.98 -11.50 28.43
#